data_AF-A0A919NNZ1-F1
#
_entry.id   AF-A0A919NNZ1-F1
#
_cell.length_a   1.000
_cell.length_b   1.000
_cell.length_c   1.000
_cell.angle_alpha   90.00
_cell.angle_beta   90.00
_cell.angle_gamma   90.00
#
_symmetry.space_group_name_H-M   'P 1'
#
loop_
_entity.id
_entity.type
_entity.pdbx_description
1 polymer ?
#
loop_
_entity_poly.entity_id
_entity_poly.type
_entity_poly.pdbx_seq_one_letter_code
_entity_poly.pdbx_strand_id
1 'polypeptide(L)'
;MLLDIDVAIFEVDDNGLALDILRMVAEHRHDWRPKPPEAIKAERFVGRVTTVIGVPALAEWAREAVKESAYPTKGAAAPISVSVSNLTEMANDLAHPAVLVVENKRADGGFLQRLAAVLDGSRIGDAITRGWLRIQHGGGNSQMAWLVFEECKLFRRHARVAALLDSDGGAGSESNKQADEIRADGRARVHVWNWRSVENYVPFPVWEFHLSTDQHRLRELSAVRAMAPEQRGKLKIRDRLGKIHPLIPHQVSVTEDDFDELGPGAVDELRRVLNMIREIL
;
A
#
# COMPACT_ATOMS: atom_id res chain seq x y z
N MET A 1 0.75 -4.10 8.95
CA MET A 1 2.13 -4.38 9.36
C MET A 1 2.06 -4.95 10.75
N LEU A 2 2.55 -6.17 10.93
CA LEU A 2 2.47 -6.86 12.20
C LEU A 2 3.63 -6.44 13.10
N LEU A 3 3.31 -5.97 14.31
CA LEU A 3 4.28 -5.63 15.33
C LEU A 3 4.43 -6.80 16.30
N ASP A 4 5.66 -7.01 16.77
CA ASP A 4 5.99 -7.83 17.94
C ASP A 4 6.52 -6.88 19.02
N ILE A 5 5.64 -6.52 19.96
CA ILE A 5 5.91 -5.50 20.98
C ILE A 5 6.42 -6.20 22.23
N ASP A 6 7.67 -5.95 22.59
CA ASP A 6 8.25 -6.36 23.86
C ASP A 6 7.58 -5.59 25.00
N VAL A 7 6.93 -6.33 25.89
CA VAL A 7 6.21 -5.80 27.05
C VAL A 7 7.10 -5.02 28.03
N ALA A 8 8.43 -5.15 27.95
CA ALA A 8 9.35 -4.33 28.73
C ALA A 8 9.19 -2.83 28.44
N ILE A 9 8.65 -2.44 27.27
CA ILE A 9 8.37 -1.03 26.96
C ILE A 9 7.26 -0.43 27.83
N PHE A 10 6.50 -1.24 28.57
CA PHE A 10 5.42 -0.76 29.45
C PHE A 10 5.90 -0.43 30.88
N GLU A 11 7.18 -0.65 31.16
CA GLU A 11 7.80 -0.42 32.48
C GLU A 11 8.84 0.72 32.44
N VAL A 12 9.00 1.41 31.30
CA VAL A 12 9.89 2.57 31.19
C VAL A 12 9.22 3.81 31.80
N ASP A 13 10.02 4.73 32.36
CA ASP A 13 9.47 5.94 33.00
C ASP A 13 8.76 6.87 31.99
N ASP A 14 9.29 6.97 30.77
CA ASP A 14 8.68 7.74 29.68
C ASP A 14 7.69 6.88 28.88
N ASN A 15 6.43 6.90 29.34
CA ASN A 15 5.34 6.12 28.76
C ASN A 15 4.82 6.68 27.42
N GLY A 16 5.25 7.88 26.99
CA GLY A 16 4.65 8.59 25.85
C GLY A 16 4.75 7.80 24.55
N LEU A 17 5.95 7.31 24.22
CA LEU A 17 6.20 6.58 22.97
C LEU A 17 5.49 5.22 22.92
N ALA A 18 5.45 4.50 24.03
CA ALA A 18 4.71 3.24 24.12
C ALA A 18 3.21 3.46 23.92
N LEU A 19 2.67 4.55 24.50
CA LEU A 19 1.27 4.95 24.31
C LEU A 19 0.97 5.30 22.85
N ASP A 20 1.86 6.04 22.18
CA ASP A 20 1.70 6.40 20.77
C ASP A 20 1.66 5.16 19.86
N ILE A 21 2.52 4.17 20.11
CA ILE A 21 2.50 2.91 19.37
C ILE A 21 1.16 2.18 19.58
N LEU A 22 0.71 2.02 20.83
CA LEU A 22 -0.57 1.37 21.12
C LEU A 22 -1.75 2.12 20.49
N ARG A 23 -1.70 3.45 20.44
CA ARG A 23 -2.71 4.26 19.77
C ARG A 23 -2.74 3.98 18.27
N MET A 24 -1.59 3.90 17.60
CA MET A 24 -1.54 3.55 16.17
C MET A 24 -2.08 2.15 15.90
N VAL A 25 -1.86 1.20 16.82
CA VAL A 25 -2.46 -0.14 16.73
C VAL A 25 -3.97 -0.09 16.93
N ALA A 26 -4.46 0.64 17.94
CA ALA A 26 -5.88 0.81 18.22
C ALA A 26 -6.63 1.52 17.08
N GLU A 27 -5.95 2.41 16.35
CA GLU A 27 -6.46 3.04 15.14
C GLU A 27 -6.43 2.12 13.92
N HIS A 28 -5.96 0.88 14.03
CA HIS A 28 -5.74 -0.08 12.94
C HIS A 28 -4.72 0.37 11.88
N ARG A 29 -3.84 1.32 12.22
CA ARG A 29 -2.71 1.68 11.35
C ARG A 29 -1.74 0.51 11.26
N HIS A 30 -1.43 -0.09 12.40
CA HIS A 30 -0.59 -1.28 12.51
C HIS A 30 -1.35 -2.42 13.16
N ASP A 31 -0.89 -3.65 12.93
CA ASP A 31 -1.46 -4.84 13.54
C ASP A 31 -0.58 -5.27 14.71
N TRP A 32 -1.19 -5.71 15.79
CA TRP A 32 -0.48 -6.36 16.88
C TRP A 32 -1.33 -7.55 17.31
N ARG A 33 -0.70 -8.73 17.43
CA ARG A 33 -1.37 -9.97 17.82
C ARG A 33 -0.68 -10.53 19.06
N PRO A 34 -0.87 -9.88 20.23
CA PRO A 34 -0.20 -10.28 21.45
C PRO A 34 -0.65 -11.66 21.91
N LYS A 35 0.23 -12.34 22.65
CA LYS A 35 -0.16 -13.46 23.50
C LYS A 35 -0.94 -12.93 24.72
N PRO A 36 -1.76 -13.76 25.38
CA PRO A 36 -2.54 -13.32 26.54
C PRO A 36 -1.74 -12.60 27.64
N PRO A 37 -0.54 -13.06 28.04
CA PRO A 37 0.25 -12.34 29.05
C PRO A 37 0.69 -10.94 28.61
N GLU A 38 0.91 -10.74 27.31
CA GLU A 38 1.34 -9.47 26.73
C GLU A 38 0.18 -8.49 26.66
N ALA A 39 -1.00 -8.97 26.24
CA ALA A 39 -2.24 -8.18 26.20
C ALA A 39 -2.64 -7.70 27.60
N ILE A 40 -2.57 -8.57 28.62
CA ILE A 40 -2.88 -8.20 30.02
C ILE A 40 -1.93 -7.12 30.54
N LYS A 41 -0.64 -7.18 30.17
CA LYS A 41 0.33 -6.14 30.55
C LYS A 41 0.00 -4.81 29.88
N ALA A 42 -0.33 -4.81 28.59
CA ALA A 42 -0.75 -3.59 27.89
C ALA A 42 -2.05 -3.01 28.46
N GLU A 43 -3.05 -3.83 28.79
CA GLU A 43 -4.28 -3.37 29.45
C GLU A 43 -4.00 -2.65 30.77
N ARG A 44 -3.16 -3.26 31.63
CA ARG A 44 -2.76 -2.63 32.90
C ARG A 44 -2.01 -1.31 32.68
N PHE A 45 -1.06 -1.30 31.74
CA PHE A 45 -0.33 -0.11 31.35
C PHE A 45 -1.26 1.01 30.90
N VAL A 46 -2.15 0.74 29.93
CA VAL A 46 -3.14 1.69 29.44
C VAL A 46 -4.05 2.14 30.59
N GLY A 47 -4.49 1.24 31.47
CA GLY A 47 -5.29 1.60 32.64
C GLY A 47 -4.58 2.58 33.58
N ARG A 48 -3.29 2.39 33.84
CA ARG A 48 -2.49 3.33 34.66
C ARG A 48 -2.30 4.70 34.00
N VAL A 49 -2.13 4.75 32.68
CA VAL A 49 -1.86 5.99 31.94
C VAL A 49 -3.15 6.76 31.64
N THR A 50 -4.24 6.07 31.33
CA THR A 50 -5.53 6.69 30.98
C THR A 50 -6.25 7.32 32.15
N THR A 51 -5.96 6.92 33.40
CA THR A 51 -6.44 7.63 34.60
C THR A 51 -5.86 9.04 34.71
N VAL A 52 -4.72 9.30 34.05
CA VAL A 52 -4.04 10.61 34.03
C VAL A 52 -4.43 11.42 32.79
N ILE A 53 -4.46 10.78 31.61
CA ILE A 53 -4.58 11.48 30.30
C ILE A 53 -6.03 11.48 29.76
N GLY A 54 -6.88 10.55 30.19
CA GLY A 54 -8.30 10.52 29.82
C GLY A 54 -8.58 10.10 28.37
N VAL A 55 -8.20 8.87 27.98
CA VAL A 55 -8.44 8.32 26.63
C VAL A 55 -9.28 7.04 26.70
N PRO A 56 -10.62 7.12 26.88
CA PRO A 56 -11.48 5.95 27.12
C PRO A 56 -11.45 4.92 25.99
N ALA A 57 -11.37 5.38 24.73
CA ALA A 57 -11.35 4.50 23.56
C ALA A 57 -10.12 3.55 23.56
N LEU A 58 -8.96 4.03 24.02
CA LEU A 58 -7.76 3.19 24.09
C LEU A 58 -7.87 2.14 25.21
N ALA A 59 -8.48 2.50 26.34
CA ALA A 59 -8.73 1.57 27.43
C ALA A 59 -9.75 0.48 27.02
N GLU A 60 -10.78 0.85 26.26
CA GLU A 60 -11.71 -0.11 25.68
C GLU A 60 -11.03 -1.04 24.68
N TRP A 61 -10.26 -0.50 23.75
CA TRP A 61 -9.46 -1.30 22.83
C TRP A 61 -8.55 -2.30 23.56
N ALA A 62 -7.86 -1.87 24.61
CA ALA A 62 -6.95 -2.75 25.35
C ALA A 62 -7.69 -3.92 26.04
N ARG A 63 -8.92 -3.70 26.52
CA ARG A 63 -9.78 -4.78 27.04
C ARG A 63 -10.18 -5.77 25.97
N GLU A 64 -10.53 -5.29 24.78
CA GLU A 64 -10.87 -6.17 23.66
C GLU A 64 -9.65 -6.96 23.16
N ALA A 65 -8.47 -6.34 23.11
CA ALA A 65 -7.22 -7.01 22.74
C ALA A 65 -6.91 -8.20 23.68
N VAL A 66 -7.23 -8.12 24.98
CA VAL A 66 -7.11 -9.26 25.91
C VAL A 66 -8.04 -10.40 25.51
N LYS A 67 -9.30 -10.11 25.15
CA LYS A 67 -10.25 -11.15 24.70
C LYS A 67 -9.81 -11.78 23.38
N GLU A 68 -9.38 -10.97 22.41
CA GLU A 68 -8.90 -11.43 21.10
C GLU A 68 -7.64 -12.29 21.23
N SER A 69 -6.73 -11.96 22.16
CA SER A 69 -5.50 -12.74 22.37
C SER A 69 -5.74 -14.19 22.79
N ALA A 70 -6.92 -14.51 23.33
CA ALA A 70 -7.32 -15.88 23.67
C ALA A 70 -7.67 -16.73 22.43
N TYR A 71 -7.91 -16.09 21.28
CA TYR A 71 -8.27 -16.72 20.01
C TYR A 71 -7.28 -16.33 18.91
N PRO A 72 -6.03 -16.81 18.99
CA PRO A 72 -4.97 -16.37 18.08
C PRO A 72 -5.29 -16.75 16.64
N THR A 73 -5.37 -15.72 15.78
CA THR A 73 -5.50 -15.92 14.33
C THR A 73 -4.11 -16.15 13.74
N LYS A 74 -3.92 -17.23 12.98
CA LYS A 74 -2.67 -17.46 12.24
C LYS A 74 -2.41 -16.28 11.29
N GLY A 75 -1.24 -15.66 11.44
CA GLY A 75 -0.76 -14.60 10.54
C GLY A 75 0.29 -15.15 9.58
N ALA A 76 0.31 -14.63 8.34
CA ALA A 76 1.33 -14.97 7.34
C ALA A 76 2.51 -13.99 7.34
N ALA A 77 2.37 -12.80 7.93
CA ALA A 77 3.39 -11.75 7.90
C ALA A 77 4.45 -11.94 9.00
N ALA A 78 5.71 -11.74 8.66
CA ALA A 78 6.80 -11.68 9.63
C ALA A 78 6.64 -10.41 10.50
N PRO A 79 6.63 -10.53 11.83
CA PRO A 79 6.44 -9.37 12.70
C PRO A 79 7.71 -8.52 12.78
N ILE A 80 7.53 -7.22 13.06
CA ILE A 80 8.61 -6.26 13.32
C ILE A 80 8.73 -6.06 14.81
N SER A 81 9.93 -6.29 15.34
CA SER A 81 10.20 -6.17 16.77
C SER A 81 10.28 -4.71 17.22
N VAL A 82 9.49 -4.38 18.24
CA VAL A 82 9.55 -3.12 18.99
C VAL A 82 9.99 -3.45 20.41
N SER A 83 11.08 -2.87 20.87
CA SER A 83 11.66 -3.11 22.18
C SER A 83 12.17 -1.83 22.81
N VAL A 84 12.57 -1.89 24.08
CA VAL A 84 13.07 -0.71 24.81
C VAL A 84 14.27 -0.07 24.08
N SER A 85 15.14 -0.88 23.48
CA SER A 85 16.35 -0.37 22.82
C SER A 85 16.11 0.32 21.49
N ASN A 86 14.95 0.11 20.85
CA ASN A 86 14.60 0.73 19.56
C ASN A 86 13.32 1.59 19.62
N LEU A 87 12.72 1.75 20.80
CA LEU A 87 11.40 2.35 20.99
C LEU A 87 11.27 3.73 20.33
N THR A 88 12.24 4.62 20.56
CA THR A 88 12.23 5.98 19.99
C THR A 88 12.27 5.98 18.47
N GLU A 89 13.16 5.19 17.88
CA GLU A 89 13.31 5.14 16.43
C GLU A 89 12.11 4.47 15.76
N MET A 90 11.61 3.38 16.36
CA MET A 90 10.42 2.68 15.87
C MET A 90 9.15 3.52 16.00
N ALA A 91 8.94 4.22 17.12
CA ALA A 91 7.79 5.10 17.29
C ALA A 91 7.76 6.19 16.22
N ASN A 92 8.92 6.81 15.94
CA ASN A 92 9.05 7.82 14.88
C ASN A 92 8.79 7.24 13.47
N ASP A 93 9.37 6.08 13.15
CA ASP A 93 9.19 5.41 11.85
C ASP A 93 7.73 4.97 11.63
N LEU A 94 7.09 4.40 12.66
CA LEU A 94 5.70 3.95 12.61
C LEU A 94 4.73 5.14 12.49
N ALA A 95 5.04 6.26 13.18
CA ALA A 95 4.28 7.50 13.08
C ALA A 95 4.42 8.17 11.71
N HIS A 96 5.52 7.95 10.99
CA HIS A 96 5.70 8.47 9.64
C HIS A 96 4.80 7.73 8.63
N PRO A 97 4.13 8.44 7.70
CA PRO A 97 3.34 7.81 6.65
C PRO A 97 4.19 6.87 5.80
N ALA A 98 3.65 5.71 5.44
CA ALA A 98 4.22 4.88 4.39
C ALA A 98 4.21 5.66 3.07
N VAL A 99 5.16 5.39 2.18
CA VAL A 99 5.30 6.12 0.90
C VAL A 99 5.25 5.13 -0.25
N LEU A 100 4.32 5.37 -1.18
CA LEU A 100 4.30 4.69 -2.47
C LEU A 100 4.72 5.69 -3.56
N VAL A 101 5.87 5.45 -4.17
CA VAL A 101 6.37 6.24 -5.29
C VAL A 101 5.85 5.66 -6.60
N VAL A 102 5.18 6.49 -7.41
CA VAL A 102 4.56 6.09 -8.69
C VAL A 102 4.91 7.09 -9.79
N GLU A 103 4.86 6.67 -11.05
CA GLU A 103 5.19 7.55 -12.18
C GLU A 103 4.23 8.73 -12.34
N ASN A 104 2.93 8.59 -12.06
CA ASN A 104 1.97 9.67 -12.11
C ASN A 104 1.00 9.60 -10.92
N LYS A 105 1.26 10.43 -9.90
CA LYS A 105 0.45 10.47 -8.68
C LYS A 105 -1.06 10.55 -8.94
N ARG A 106 -1.49 11.29 -9.97
CA ARG A 106 -2.91 11.45 -10.27
C ARG A 106 -3.50 10.19 -10.92
N ALA A 107 -2.86 9.68 -11.98
CA ALA A 107 -3.37 8.53 -12.71
C ALA A 107 -3.20 7.23 -11.93
N ASP A 108 -1.96 6.89 -11.53
CA ASP A 108 -1.65 5.68 -10.78
C ASP A 108 -2.32 5.68 -9.42
N GLY A 109 -2.25 6.82 -8.70
CA GLY A 109 -2.84 6.91 -7.37
C GLY A 109 -4.36 6.75 -7.38
N GLY A 110 -5.04 7.36 -8.34
CA GLY A 110 -6.49 7.22 -8.50
C GLY A 110 -6.89 5.80 -8.94
N PHE A 111 -6.10 5.16 -9.80
CA PHE A 111 -6.30 3.76 -10.18
C PHE A 111 -6.14 2.83 -8.97
N LEU A 112 -5.04 2.95 -8.22
CA LEU A 112 -4.74 2.08 -7.07
C LEU A 112 -5.78 2.22 -5.94
N GLN A 113 -6.27 3.44 -5.67
CA GLN A 113 -7.32 3.66 -4.68
C GLN A 113 -8.60 2.90 -5.05
N ARG A 114 -8.93 2.85 -6.34
CA ARG A 114 -10.12 2.15 -6.86
C ARG A 114 -9.93 0.65 -6.91
N LEU A 115 -8.77 0.21 -7.38
CA LEU A 115 -8.38 -1.18 -7.37
C LEU A 115 -8.47 -1.79 -5.97
N ALA A 116 -7.99 -1.05 -4.96
CA ALA A 116 -8.10 -1.44 -3.56
C ALA A 116 -9.56 -1.60 -3.09
N ALA A 117 -10.50 -0.80 -3.59
CA ALA A 117 -11.92 -0.99 -3.26
C ALA A 117 -12.52 -2.25 -3.91
N VAL A 118 -12.01 -2.67 -5.08
CA VAL A 118 -12.53 -3.84 -5.82
C VAL A 118 -11.94 -5.15 -5.28
N LEU A 119 -10.63 -5.22 -4.99
CA LEU A 119 -9.93 -6.46 -4.63
C LEU A 119 -9.69 -6.62 -3.11
N ASP A 120 -10.70 -6.25 -2.30
CA ASP A 120 -10.67 -6.35 -0.83
C ASP A 120 -9.44 -5.68 -0.17
N GLY A 121 -9.03 -4.54 -0.72
CA GLY A 121 -7.94 -3.68 -0.26
C GLY A 121 -8.43 -2.51 0.59
N SER A 122 -9.55 -2.63 1.30
CA SER A 122 -10.16 -1.54 2.09
C SER A 122 -9.15 -0.79 2.98
N ARG A 123 -8.24 -1.53 3.64
CA ARG A 123 -7.14 -0.96 4.43
C ARG A 123 -6.26 0.03 3.66
N ILE A 124 -5.96 -0.23 2.38
CA ILE A 124 -5.16 0.68 1.56
C ILE A 124 -5.95 1.97 1.29
N GLY A 125 -7.24 1.86 0.97
CA GLY A 125 -8.13 3.01 0.79
C GLY A 125 -8.23 3.87 2.05
N ASP A 126 -8.38 3.24 3.21
CA ASP A 126 -8.39 3.90 4.51
C ASP A 126 -7.03 4.56 4.82
N ALA A 127 -5.92 3.87 4.57
CA ALA A 127 -4.59 4.41 4.77
C ALA A 127 -4.32 5.65 3.91
N ILE A 128 -4.77 5.67 2.65
CA ILE A 128 -4.68 6.87 1.80
C ILE A 128 -5.53 8.00 2.38
N THR A 129 -6.79 7.70 2.73
CA THR A 129 -7.76 8.70 3.23
C THR A 129 -7.32 9.32 4.55
N ARG A 130 -6.73 8.51 5.44
CA ARG A 130 -6.23 8.94 6.76
C ARG A 130 -4.81 9.50 6.72
N GLY A 131 -4.17 9.55 5.55
CA GLY A 131 -2.80 10.05 5.39
C GLY A 131 -1.72 9.12 5.96
N TRP A 132 -2.03 7.85 6.22
CA TRP A 132 -1.06 6.83 6.62
C TRP A 132 -0.27 6.26 5.43
N LEU A 133 -0.82 6.35 4.21
CA LEU A 133 -0.14 6.11 2.95
C LEU A 133 -0.08 7.39 2.14
N ARG A 134 1.12 7.86 1.80
CA ARG A 134 1.35 8.96 0.87
C ARG A 134 1.74 8.41 -0.49
N ILE A 135 0.97 8.77 -1.52
CA ILE A 135 1.35 8.52 -2.91
C ILE A 135 2.17 9.71 -3.41
N GLN A 136 3.40 9.43 -3.83
CA GLN A 136 4.39 10.40 -4.27
C GLN A 136 4.66 10.22 -5.76
N HIS A 137 4.78 11.33 -6.49
CA HIS A 137 5.18 11.30 -7.89
C HIS A 137 6.69 11.09 -8.00
N GLY A 138 7.12 10.10 -8.79
CA GLY A 138 8.52 9.71 -8.99
C GLY A 138 9.38 10.73 -9.75
N GLY A 139 8.78 11.79 -10.28
CA GLY A 139 9.44 12.76 -11.14
C GLY A 139 9.55 12.29 -12.60
N GLY A 140 10.41 12.95 -13.37
CA GLY A 140 10.75 12.55 -14.74
C GLY A 140 12.19 12.02 -14.84
N ASN A 141 12.56 11.46 -16.00
CA ASN A 141 13.95 11.13 -16.39
C ASN A 141 14.78 10.40 -15.32
N SER A 142 14.38 9.20 -14.92
CA SER A 142 15.16 8.33 -14.03
C SER A 142 15.36 8.83 -12.59
N GLN A 143 14.57 9.79 -12.11
CA GLN A 143 14.70 10.30 -10.72
C GLN A 143 14.06 9.41 -9.65
N MET A 144 13.28 8.40 -10.05
CA MET A 144 12.52 7.58 -9.11
C MET A 144 13.40 6.87 -8.08
N ALA A 145 14.50 6.21 -8.50
CA ALA A 145 15.41 5.52 -7.58
C ALA A 145 15.98 6.49 -6.53
N TRP A 146 16.46 7.66 -6.96
CA TRP A 146 16.93 8.72 -6.05
C TRP A 146 15.85 9.13 -5.05
N LEU A 147 14.62 9.37 -5.52
CA LEU A 147 13.51 9.78 -4.66
C LEU A 147 13.17 8.69 -3.63
N VAL A 148 13.13 7.43 -4.05
CA VAL A 148 12.93 6.29 -3.16
C VAL A 148 14.00 6.27 -2.06
N PHE A 149 15.27 6.49 -2.41
CA PHE A 149 16.35 6.55 -1.44
C PHE A 149 16.23 7.72 -0.47
N GLU A 150 15.82 8.90 -0.95
CA GLU A 150 15.55 10.06 -0.07
C GLU A 150 14.41 9.77 0.90
N GLU A 151 13.31 9.18 0.42
CA GLU A 151 12.17 8.79 1.27
C GLU A 151 12.60 7.72 2.30
N CYS A 152 13.43 6.75 1.91
CA CYS A 152 13.99 5.76 2.84
C CYS A 152 14.84 6.39 3.95
N LYS A 153 15.53 7.52 3.70
CA LYS A 153 16.35 8.21 4.73
C LYS A 153 15.50 8.84 5.85
N LEU A 154 14.21 9.03 5.63
CA LEU A 154 13.29 9.52 6.66
C LEU A 154 13.02 8.47 7.74
N PHE A 155 13.29 7.20 7.45
CA PHE A 155 13.14 6.08 8.37
C PHE A 155 14.50 5.65 8.95
N ARG A 156 14.55 5.44 10.26
CA ARG A 156 15.78 5.10 11.00
C ARG A 156 16.01 3.59 11.08
N ARG A 157 14.96 2.81 11.27
CA ARG A 157 15.00 1.36 11.50
C ARG A 157 14.25 0.58 10.45
N HIS A 158 13.03 0.99 10.13
CA HIS A 158 12.15 0.25 9.24
C HIS A 158 11.53 1.16 8.20
N ALA A 159 12.13 1.16 7.01
CA ALA A 159 11.63 1.95 5.89
C ALA A 159 10.30 1.39 5.37
N ARG A 160 9.30 2.27 5.29
CA ARG A 160 7.95 1.95 4.79
C ARG A 160 7.76 2.56 3.40
N VAL A 161 8.64 2.19 2.48
CA VAL A 161 8.70 2.76 1.13
C VAL A 161 8.53 1.67 0.09
N ALA A 162 7.67 1.92 -0.90
CA ALA A 162 7.54 1.10 -2.08
C ALA A 162 7.58 1.94 -3.35
N ALA A 163 7.98 1.33 -4.46
CA ALA A 163 7.97 1.92 -5.79
C ALA A 163 7.18 1.05 -6.78
N LEU A 164 6.45 1.70 -7.68
CA LEU A 164 5.72 1.07 -8.77
C LEU A 164 6.12 1.74 -10.08
N LEU A 165 6.71 0.95 -10.97
CA LEU A 165 7.29 1.42 -12.23
C LEU A 165 6.56 0.82 -13.43
N ASP A 166 6.45 1.61 -14.50
CA ASP A 166 6.05 1.10 -15.81
C ASP A 166 7.20 0.25 -16.39
N SER A 167 6.90 -0.87 -17.04
CA SER A 167 7.98 -1.67 -17.68
C SER A 167 8.50 -1.03 -18.95
N ASP A 168 7.70 -0.16 -19.57
CA ASP A 168 7.91 0.41 -20.90
C ASP A 168 8.12 -0.62 -22.02
N GLY A 169 7.82 -1.91 -21.76
CA GLY A 169 7.70 -2.96 -22.77
C GLY A 169 8.94 -3.84 -23.02
N GLY A 170 9.90 -3.95 -22.11
CA GLY A 170 10.93 -5.00 -22.26
C GLY A 170 12.07 -5.04 -21.24
N ALA A 171 12.70 -6.22 -21.14
CA ALA A 171 13.90 -6.45 -20.35
C ALA A 171 15.04 -5.48 -20.77
N GLY A 172 15.75 -4.92 -19.79
CA GLY A 172 16.82 -3.94 -20.03
C GLY A 172 16.36 -2.50 -20.23
N SER A 173 15.06 -2.21 -20.06
CA SER A 173 14.55 -0.84 -19.98
C SER A 173 15.16 -0.09 -18.78
N GLU A 174 15.14 1.24 -18.86
CA GLU A 174 15.61 2.10 -17.77
C GLU A 174 14.86 1.83 -16.46
N SER A 175 13.55 1.58 -16.53
CA SER A 175 12.73 1.18 -15.38
C SER A 175 13.24 -0.10 -14.70
N ASN A 176 13.72 -1.07 -15.47
CA ASN A 176 14.29 -2.30 -14.90
C ASN A 176 15.60 -2.00 -14.17
N LYS A 177 16.47 -1.15 -14.72
CA LYS A 177 17.70 -0.73 -14.03
C LYS A 177 17.40 -0.01 -12.72
N GLN A 178 16.45 0.94 -12.74
CA GLN A 178 16.02 1.64 -11.53
C GLN A 178 15.41 0.67 -10.51
N ALA A 179 14.61 -0.29 -10.95
CA ALA A 179 14.06 -1.30 -10.06
C ALA A 179 15.16 -2.17 -9.45
N ASP A 180 16.19 -2.54 -10.22
CA ASP A 180 17.34 -3.30 -9.74
C ASP A 180 18.19 -2.48 -8.76
N GLU A 181 18.38 -1.19 -9.00
CA GLU A 181 19.03 -0.27 -8.07
C GLU A 181 18.25 -0.18 -6.74
N ILE A 182 16.92 -0.03 -6.80
CA ILE A 182 16.06 -0.01 -5.61
C ILE A 182 16.13 -1.35 -4.85
N ARG A 183 16.10 -2.48 -5.57
CA ARG A 183 16.23 -3.82 -4.96
C ARG A 183 17.59 -4.00 -4.29
N ALA A 184 18.66 -3.50 -4.90
CA ALA A 184 20.02 -3.64 -4.39
C ALA A 184 20.22 -2.92 -3.04
N ASP A 185 19.55 -1.79 -2.81
CA ASP A 185 19.56 -1.10 -1.51
C ASP A 185 18.81 -1.90 -0.42
N GLY A 186 17.76 -2.65 -0.81
CA GLY A 186 17.05 -3.59 0.06
C GLY A 186 16.14 -2.96 1.11
N ARG A 187 16.05 -1.63 1.19
CA ARG A 187 15.22 -0.91 2.19
C ARG A 187 13.81 -0.61 1.69
N ALA A 188 13.57 -0.66 0.38
CA ALA A 188 12.26 -0.41 -0.23
C ALA A 188 11.74 -1.64 -0.96
N ARG A 189 10.41 -1.73 -1.09
CA ARG A 189 9.77 -2.67 -2.01
C ARG A 189 9.69 -2.07 -3.40
N VAL A 190 9.74 -2.91 -4.43
CA VAL A 190 9.58 -2.42 -5.80
C VAL A 190 8.90 -3.44 -6.69
N HIS A 191 7.92 -2.96 -7.44
CA HIS A 191 7.21 -3.70 -8.46
C HIS A 191 7.36 -2.97 -9.80
N VAL A 192 7.65 -3.73 -10.85
CA VAL A 192 7.60 -3.25 -12.23
C VAL A 192 6.42 -3.95 -12.87
N TRP A 193 5.49 -3.20 -13.47
CA TRP A 193 4.34 -3.78 -14.16
C TRP A 193 4.79 -4.80 -15.22
N ASN A 194 4.13 -5.96 -15.33
CA ASN A 194 4.43 -6.93 -16.39
C ASN A 194 3.98 -6.41 -17.75
N TRP A 195 2.85 -5.70 -17.78
CA TRP A 195 2.42 -4.92 -18.93
C TRP A 195 3.03 -3.54 -18.88
N ARG A 196 2.88 -2.79 -19.97
CA ARG A 196 3.63 -1.58 -20.23
C ARG A 196 3.44 -0.56 -19.11
N SER A 197 2.20 -0.27 -18.76
CA SER A 197 1.84 0.74 -17.77
C SER A 197 0.47 0.46 -17.15
N VAL A 198 0.08 1.28 -16.17
CA VAL A 198 -1.23 1.19 -15.50
C VAL A 198 -2.42 1.20 -16.47
N GLU A 199 -2.32 1.91 -17.61
CA GLU A 199 -3.39 1.95 -18.62
C GLU A 199 -3.75 0.57 -19.15
N ASN A 200 -2.79 -0.34 -19.24
CA ASN A 200 -3.03 -1.69 -19.73
C ASN A 200 -3.86 -2.52 -18.74
N TYR A 201 -3.92 -2.12 -17.47
CA TYR A 201 -4.69 -2.77 -16.40
C TYR A 201 -6.06 -2.14 -16.15
N VAL A 202 -6.45 -1.13 -16.94
CA VAL A 202 -7.72 -0.43 -16.77
C VAL A 202 -8.81 -1.22 -17.50
N PRO A 203 -9.88 -1.64 -16.80
CA PRO A 203 -10.93 -2.45 -17.41
C PRO A 203 -11.65 -1.77 -18.58
N PHE A 204 -12.14 -2.56 -19.53
CA PHE A 204 -12.83 -2.04 -20.72
C PHE A 204 -14.06 -1.17 -20.40
N PRO A 205 -14.93 -1.51 -19.42
CA PRO A 205 -16.06 -0.64 -19.07
C PRO A 205 -15.65 0.78 -18.66
N VAL A 206 -14.45 0.94 -18.09
CA VAL A 206 -13.91 2.26 -17.71
C VAL A 206 -13.55 3.07 -18.95
N TRP A 207 -12.90 2.45 -19.93
CA TRP A 207 -12.60 3.09 -21.21
C TRP A 207 -13.86 3.42 -21.99
N GLU A 208 -14.83 2.50 -22.05
CA GLU A 208 -16.13 2.70 -22.71
C GLU A 208 -16.88 3.90 -22.14
N PHE A 209 -16.86 4.08 -20.82
CA PHE A 209 -17.45 5.25 -20.17
C PHE A 209 -16.80 6.55 -20.65
N HIS A 210 -15.47 6.65 -20.60
CA HIS A 210 -14.73 7.85 -20.99
C HIS A 210 -14.80 8.15 -22.49
N LEU A 211 -15.03 7.13 -23.32
CA LEU A 211 -15.08 7.22 -24.77
C LEU A 211 -16.51 7.23 -25.33
N SER A 212 -17.53 7.27 -24.48
CA SER A 212 -18.94 7.12 -24.84
C SER A 212 -19.42 8.06 -25.96
N THR A 213 -18.80 9.22 -26.12
CA THR A 213 -19.14 10.21 -27.17
C THR A 213 -18.27 10.14 -28.42
N ASP A 214 -17.22 9.31 -28.46
CA ASP A 214 -16.26 9.21 -29.56
C ASP A 214 -16.32 7.84 -30.24
N GLN A 215 -17.17 7.73 -31.27
CA GLN A 215 -17.39 6.50 -32.05
C GLN A 215 -16.14 5.99 -32.77
N HIS A 216 -15.19 6.86 -33.08
CA HIS A 216 -13.93 6.42 -33.67
C HIS A 216 -13.08 5.71 -32.61
N ARG A 217 -12.93 6.32 -31.43
CA ARG A 217 -12.15 5.71 -30.34
C ARG A 217 -12.80 4.48 -29.73
N LEU A 218 -14.14 4.39 -29.74
CA LEU A 218 -14.82 3.14 -29.36
C LEU A 218 -14.49 2.00 -30.31
N ARG A 219 -14.40 2.25 -31.63
CA ARG A 219 -13.92 1.24 -32.59
C ARG A 219 -12.47 0.84 -32.34
N GLU A 220 -11.60 1.81 -32.03
CA GLU A 220 -10.21 1.53 -31.63
C GLU A 220 -10.15 0.72 -30.33
N LEU A 221 -11.01 1.01 -29.34
CA LEU A 221 -11.11 0.24 -28.10
C LEU A 221 -11.53 -1.20 -28.38
N SER A 222 -12.53 -1.43 -29.24
CA SER A 222 -12.93 -2.78 -29.65
C SER A 222 -11.78 -3.51 -30.35
N ALA A 223 -11.01 -2.82 -31.20
CA ALA A 223 -9.81 -3.39 -31.82
C ALA A 223 -8.74 -3.76 -30.78
N VAL A 224 -8.52 -2.93 -29.76
CA VAL A 224 -7.61 -3.20 -28.64
C VAL A 224 -8.10 -4.38 -27.78
N ARG A 225 -9.40 -4.48 -27.51
CA ARG A 225 -10.03 -5.57 -26.77
C ARG A 225 -9.90 -6.92 -27.47
N ALA A 226 -9.94 -6.92 -28.80
CA ALA A 226 -9.76 -8.12 -29.63
C ALA A 226 -8.31 -8.60 -29.78
N MET A 227 -7.32 -7.84 -29.29
CA MET A 227 -5.91 -8.23 -29.38
C MET A 227 -5.56 -9.31 -28.35
N ALA A 228 -4.58 -10.15 -28.69
CA ALA A 228 -4.00 -11.08 -27.73
C ALA A 228 -3.44 -10.31 -26.51
N PRO A 229 -3.66 -10.78 -25.27
CA PRO A 229 -3.23 -10.10 -24.05
C PRO A 229 -1.75 -9.70 -24.05
N GLU A 230 -0.86 -10.53 -24.58
CA GLU A 230 0.59 -10.28 -24.64
C GLU A 230 0.95 -9.12 -25.59
N GLN A 231 0.18 -8.98 -26.67
CA GLN A 231 0.33 -7.85 -27.59
C GLN A 231 -0.25 -6.59 -26.95
N ARG A 232 -1.46 -6.69 -26.39
CA ARG A 232 -2.15 -5.56 -25.75
C ARG A 232 -1.35 -5.01 -24.58
N GLY A 233 -0.76 -5.88 -23.75
CA GLY A 233 0.08 -5.50 -22.62
C GLY A 233 1.30 -4.69 -23.02
N LYS A 234 1.78 -4.75 -24.26
CA LYS A 234 2.93 -3.95 -24.74
C LYS A 234 2.53 -2.63 -25.38
N LEU A 235 1.24 -2.42 -25.63
CA LEU A 235 0.76 -1.23 -26.31
C LEU A 235 0.81 0.00 -25.41
N LYS A 236 1.20 1.11 -26.01
CA LYS A 236 1.00 2.44 -25.44
C LYS A 236 -0.45 2.88 -25.70
N ILE A 237 -1.36 2.46 -24.81
CA ILE A 237 -2.82 2.64 -24.95
C ILE A 237 -3.21 4.09 -25.24
N ARG A 238 -2.53 5.06 -24.60
CA ARG A 238 -2.78 6.49 -24.79
C ARG A 238 -2.57 6.98 -26.22
N ASP A 239 -1.71 6.33 -27.01
CA ASP A 239 -1.48 6.73 -28.41
C ASP A 239 -2.66 6.33 -29.31
N ARG A 240 -3.45 5.33 -28.91
CA ARG A 240 -4.64 4.86 -29.64
C ARG A 240 -5.94 5.47 -29.13
N LEU A 241 -6.11 5.50 -27.80
CA LEU A 241 -7.35 5.92 -27.16
C LEU A 241 -7.34 7.40 -26.71
N GLY A 242 -6.20 8.08 -26.89
CA GLY A 242 -5.99 9.46 -26.50
C GLY A 242 -5.48 9.61 -25.06
N LYS A 243 -5.13 10.85 -24.70
CA LYS A 243 -4.59 11.22 -23.37
C LYS A 243 -5.69 11.34 -22.31
N ILE A 244 -6.49 10.30 -22.16
CA ILE A 244 -7.49 10.21 -21.10
C ILE A 244 -6.78 9.64 -19.87
N HIS A 245 -6.95 10.32 -18.72
CA HIS A 245 -6.50 9.76 -17.46
C HIS A 245 -7.45 8.63 -17.07
N PRO A 246 -6.96 7.39 -16.92
CA PRO A 246 -7.82 6.24 -16.70
C PRO A 246 -8.28 6.14 -15.23
N LEU A 247 -8.78 7.24 -14.69
CA LEU A 247 -9.43 7.24 -13.38
C LEU A 247 -10.72 6.44 -13.50
N ILE A 248 -10.90 5.46 -12.62
CA ILE A 248 -12.14 4.68 -12.55
C ILE A 248 -13.23 5.61 -11.95
N PRO A 249 -14.24 6.03 -12.73
CA PRO A 249 -15.29 6.93 -12.25
C PRO A 249 -16.16 6.23 -11.20
N HIS A 250 -16.73 6.98 -10.25
CA HIS A 250 -17.66 6.41 -9.26
C HIS A 250 -18.92 5.82 -9.91
N GLN A 251 -19.25 6.25 -11.12
CA GLN A 251 -20.42 5.82 -11.88
C GLN A 251 -20.22 4.46 -12.57
N VAL A 252 -18.97 4.00 -12.71
CA VAL A 252 -18.66 2.71 -13.33
C VAL A 252 -18.46 1.71 -12.21
N SER A 253 -19.36 0.74 -12.12
CA SER A 253 -19.16 -0.43 -11.27
C SER A 253 -18.14 -1.34 -11.95
N VAL A 254 -17.06 -1.65 -11.24
CA VAL A 254 -16.00 -2.55 -11.70
C VAL A 254 -15.90 -3.72 -10.73
N THR A 255 -15.86 -4.93 -11.24
CA THR A 255 -15.69 -6.17 -10.47
C THR A 255 -14.33 -6.80 -10.77
N GLU A 256 -13.97 -7.88 -10.05
CA GLU A 256 -12.77 -8.67 -10.35
C GLU A 256 -12.85 -9.28 -11.77
N ASP A 257 -14.04 -9.71 -12.21
CA ASP A 257 -14.26 -10.27 -13.55
C ASP A 257 -13.86 -9.30 -14.68
N ASP A 258 -14.09 -7.99 -14.49
CA ASP A 258 -13.69 -6.97 -15.45
C ASP A 258 -12.16 -6.85 -15.60
N PHE A 259 -11.41 -7.18 -14.54
CA PHE A 259 -9.95 -7.27 -14.58
C PHE A 259 -9.47 -8.61 -15.15
N ASP A 260 -10.16 -9.71 -14.86
CA ASP A 260 -9.87 -11.02 -15.45
C ASP A 260 -10.06 -11.02 -16.97
N GLU A 261 -11.02 -10.23 -17.47
CA GLU A 261 -11.25 -10.04 -18.90
C GLU A 261 -10.04 -9.46 -19.64
N LEU A 262 -9.18 -8.74 -18.93
CA LEU A 262 -7.93 -8.26 -19.51
C LEU A 262 -7.06 -9.47 -19.92
N GLY A 263 -7.05 -10.55 -19.16
CA GLY A 263 -6.40 -11.79 -19.55
C GLY A 263 -5.51 -12.37 -18.45
N PRO A 264 -4.82 -13.47 -18.77
CA PRO A 264 -4.20 -14.31 -17.75
C PRO A 264 -3.15 -13.54 -16.94
N GLY A 265 -3.23 -13.70 -15.62
CA GLY A 265 -2.26 -13.13 -14.67
C GLY A 265 -2.46 -11.65 -14.33
N ALA A 266 -3.43 -10.95 -14.94
CA ALA A 266 -3.73 -9.55 -14.62
C ALA A 266 -4.16 -9.38 -13.16
N VAL A 267 -5.19 -10.11 -12.72
CA VAL A 267 -5.66 -10.06 -11.33
C VAL A 267 -4.59 -10.49 -10.34
N ASP A 268 -3.84 -11.56 -10.64
CA ASP A 268 -2.73 -12.00 -9.77
C ASP A 268 -1.68 -10.92 -9.59
N GLU A 269 -1.35 -10.18 -10.64
CA GLU A 269 -0.42 -9.06 -10.54
C GLU A 269 -0.96 -7.90 -9.74
N LEU A 270 -2.21 -7.51 -9.98
CA LEU A 270 -2.87 -6.46 -9.21
C LEU A 270 -2.89 -6.82 -7.72
N ARG A 271 -3.16 -8.08 -7.38
CA ARG A 271 -3.05 -8.59 -6.01
C ARG A 271 -1.62 -8.54 -5.47
N ARG A 272 -0.60 -8.84 -6.27
CA ARG A 272 0.81 -8.67 -5.88
C ARG A 272 1.14 -7.22 -5.56
N VAL A 273 0.68 -6.27 -6.37
CA VAL A 273 0.87 -4.82 -6.12
C VAL A 273 0.17 -4.39 -4.83
N LEU A 274 -1.09 -4.81 -4.62
CA LEU A 274 -1.79 -4.51 -3.37
C LEU A 274 -1.10 -5.15 -2.15
N ASN A 275 -0.60 -6.38 -2.28
CA ASN A 275 0.15 -7.04 -1.21
C ASN A 275 1.46 -6.30 -0.89
N MET A 276 2.21 -5.85 -1.91
CA MET A 276 3.39 -5.01 -1.72
C MET A 276 3.06 -3.74 -0.92
N ILE A 277 1.93 -3.09 -1.23
CA ILE A 277 1.47 -1.91 -0.49
C ILE A 277 1.08 -2.29 0.95
N ARG A 278 0.42 -3.43 1.17
CA ARG A 278 0.09 -3.94 2.52
C ARG A 278 1.32 -4.26 3.35
N GLU A 279 2.43 -4.67 2.75
CA GLU A 279 3.67 -4.97 3.48
C GLU A 279 4.31 -3.73 4.11
N ILE A 280 4.18 -2.56 3.45
CA ILE A 280 4.72 -1.29 3.97
C ILE A 280 3.73 -0.57 4.90
N LEU A 281 2.47 -1.02 4.98
CA LEU A 281 1.42 -0.47 5.83
C LEU A 281 1.34 -1.19 7.16
#